data_AF-A0A966R1I9-F1
#
_entry.id   AF-A0A966R1I9-F1
#
_cell.length_a   1.000
_cell.length_b   1.000
_cell.length_c   1.000
_cell.angle_alpha   90.00
_cell.angle_beta   90.00
_cell.angle_gamma   90.00
#
_symmetry.space_group_name_H-M   'P 1'
#
loop_
_entity.id
_entity.type
_entity.pdbx_description
1 polymer ?
#
loop_
_entity_poly.entity_id
_entity_poly.type
_entity_poly.pdbx_seq_one_letter_code
_entity_poly.pdbx_strand_id
1 'polypeptide(L)'
;MTEANKDFIFHPNPSKPNNVNRKETYYCVLGEHDYLDQDNNPRLTKETSKTLAKIIETSLSTKFFIKVGTYGRIYNPIGMYSEGKESKFLAKIGKNEWVFKEVNKGIFDQYVTFLRTKNIAWLNNAERELL
;
A
#
# COMPACT_ATOMS: atom_id res chain seq x y z
N MET A 1 55.71 27.54 -3.87
CA MET A 1 54.75 26.94 -4.82
C MET A 1 53.98 25.88 -4.07
N THR A 2 52.68 25.87 -4.25
CA THR A 2 51.65 25.41 -3.31
C THR A 2 51.38 23.91 -3.48
N GLU A 3 51.65 23.09 -2.45
CA GLU A 3 51.17 21.70 -2.42
C GLU A 3 49.72 21.69 -1.94
N ALA A 4 48.79 21.53 -2.89
CA ALA A 4 47.37 21.40 -2.61
C ALA A 4 47.05 19.97 -2.13
N ASN A 5 46.39 19.90 -0.97
CA ASN A 5 45.71 18.73 -0.43
C ASN A 5 44.92 18.00 -1.53
N LYS A 6 45.24 16.72 -1.75
CA LYS A 6 44.40 15.83 -2.55
C LYS A 6 43.19 15.45 -1.71
N ASP A 7 42.09 16.10 -2.04
CA ASP A 7 40.80 16.03 -1.41
C ASP A 7 40.31 14.60 -1.11
N PHE A 8 39.69 14.50 0.05
CA PHE A 8 38.83 13.42 0.50
C PHE A 8 37.67 13.20 -0.50
N ILE A 9 37.89 12.42 -1.55
CA ILE A 9 36.80 11.98 -2.42
C ILE A 9 36.05 10.85 -1.70
N PHE A 10 34.96 11.21 -1.02
CA PHE A 10 33.98 10.26 -0.51
C PHE A 10 33.34 9.53 -1.70
N HIS A 11 33.70 8.26 -1.88
CA HIS A 11 32.98 7.36 -2.78
C HIS A 11 31.85 6.74 -1.97
N PRO A 12 30.58 7.15 -2.12
CA PRO A 12 29.49 6.40 -1.51
C PRO A 12 29.55 5.00 -2.10
N ASN A 13 29.94 4.03 -1.27
CA ASN A 13 29.84 2.62 -1.62
C ASN A 13 28.35 2.39 -1.90
N PRO A 14 27.93 2.05 -3.13
CA PRO A 14 26.55 1.72 -3.39
C PRO A 14 26.29 0.47 -2.57
N SER A 15 25.66 0.67 -1.41
CA SER A 15 25.25 -0.38 -0.49
C SER A 15 24.60 -1.47 -1.34
N LYS A 16 25.27 -2.62 -1.43
CA LYS A 16 24.68 -3.83 -1.98
C LYS A 16 23.28 -3.92 -1.37
N PRO A 17 22.21 -4.10 -2.17
CA PRO A 17 20.88 -4.20 -1.62
C PRO A 17 20.93 -5.31 -0.58
N ASN A 18 20.62 -4.97 0.67
CA ASN A 18 20.54 -5.92 1.75
C ASN A 18 19.53 -6.96 1.27
N ASN A 19 20.02 -8.15 0.92
CA ASN A 19 19.26 -9.20 0.25
C ASN A 19 18.38 -9.90 1.30
N VAL A 20 17.59 -9.10 2.00
CA VAL A 20 16.54 -9.57 2.87
C VAL A 20 15.51 -10.15 1.92
N ASN A 21 15.30 -11.46 2.04
CA ASN A 21 14.35 -12.20 1.23
C ASN A 21 12.96 -11.58 1.47
N ARG A 22 12.60 -10.61 0.62
CA ARG A 22 11.41 -9.78 0.75
C ARG A 22 10.36 -10.36 -0.16
N LYS A 23 9.29 -10.87 0.44
CA LYS A 23 8.12 -11.37 -0.29
C LYS A 23 7.01 -10.35 -0.18
N GLU A 24 6.41 -10.05 -1.32
CA GLU A 24 5.33 -9.08 -1.42
C GLU A 24 4.07 -9.75 -1.96
N THR A 25 2.95 -9.33 -1.41
CA THR A 25 1.69 -10.04 -1.53
C THR A 25 0.60 -8.99 -1.71
N TYR A 26 -0.05 -8.97 -2.88
CA TYR A 26 -0.92 -7.86 -3.30
C TYR A 26 -2.39 -8.29 -3.43
N TYR A 27 -3.29 -7.44 -2.92
CA TYR A 27 -4.74 -7.65 -2.96
C TYR A 27 -5.44 -6.51 -3.70
N CYS A 28 -6.56 -6.83 -4.35
CA CYS A 28 -7.42 -5.90 -5.09
C CYS A 28 -8.90 -6.19 -4.82
N VAL A 29 -9.82 -5.53 -5.51
CA VAL A 29 -11.26 -5.80 -5.36
C VAL A 29 -11.68 -7.04 -6.17
N LEU A 30 -12.67 -7.79 -5.69
CA LEU A 30 -13.22 -8.92 -6.44
C LEU A 30 -13.76 -8.47 -7.82
N GLY A 31 -13.28 -9.13 -8.87
CA GLY A 31 -13.52 -8.79 -10.28
C GLY A 31 -12.33 -8.13 -10.99
N GLU A 32 -11.32 -7.64 -10.25
CA GLU A 32 -10.13 -7.01 -10.82
C GLU A 32 -8.82 -7.80 -10.62
N HIS A 33 -8.94 -9.03 -10.11
CA HIS A 33 -7.81 -9.89 -9.75
C HIS A 33 -7.23 -10.65 -10.95
N ASP A 34 -5.97 -11.06 -10.81
CA ASP A 34 -5.32 -12.02 -11.71
C ASP A 34 -5.69 -13.45 -11.32
N TYR A 35 -5.81 -13.72 -10.01
CA TYR A 35 -6.14 -15.04 -9.45
C TYR A 35 -6.78 -14.94 -8.06
N LEU A 36 -7.33 -16.05 -7.55
CA LEU A 36 -7.80 -16.20 -6.17
C LEU A 36 -6.79 -17.03 -5.37
N ASP A 37 -6.53 -16.66 -4.11
CA ASP A 37 -5.75 -17.51 -3.20
C ASP A 37 -6.61 -18.64 -2.57
N GLN A 38 -5.99 -19.41 -1.67
CA GLN A 38 -6.65 -20.53 -0.99
C GLN A 38 -7.85 -20.10 -0.14
N ASP A 39 -7.89 -18.85 0.31
CA ASP A 39 -8.97 -18.26 1.11
C ASP A 39 -9.98 -17.50 0.22
N ASN A 40 -9.91 -17.68 -1.09
CA ASN A 40 -10.70 -16.96 -2.09
C ASN A 40 -10.54 -15.43 -2.04
N ASN A 41 -9.39 -14.93 -1.59
CA ASN A 41 -9.11 -13.50 -1.67
C ASN A 41 -8.67 -13.12 -3.09
N PRO A 42 -9.12 -11.98 -3.62
CA PRO A 42 -8.68 -11.43 -4.91
C PRO A 42 -7.23 -10.93 -4.89
N ARG A 43 -6.37 -11.52 -5.73
CA ARG A 43 -4.92 -11.31 -5.76
C ARG A 43 -4.40 -10.71 -7.05
N LEU A 44 -3.29 -9.98 -6.96
CA LEU A 44 -2.50 -9.51 -8.09
C LEU A 44 -1.11 -10.15 -8.07
N THR A 45 -0.57 -10.43 -9.25
CA THR A 45 0.79 -10.98 -9.42
C THR A 45 1.89 -9.96 -9.11
N LYS A 46 1.61 -8.67 -9.28
CA LYS A 46 2.53 -7.55 -9.05
C LYS A 46 1.80 -6.31 -8.53
N GLU A 47 2.55 -5.37 -7.96
CA GLU A 47 2.00 -4.08 -7.55
C GLU A 47 1.55 -3.28 -8.79
N THR A 48 0.30 -2.79 -8.77
CA THR A 48 -0.28 -1.96 -9.83
C THR A 48 -1.16 -0.86 -9.23
N SER A 49 -1.74 -0.01 -10.06
CA SER A 49 -2.74 0.99 -9.63
C SER A 49 -3.99 0.37 -8.99
N LYS A 50 -4.28 -0.90 -9.29
CA LYS A 50 -5.40 -1.70 -8.73
C LYS A 50 -5.07 -2.33 -7.38
N THR A 51 -3.83 -2.23 -6.91
CA THR A 51 -3.45 -2.72 -5.59
C THR A 51 -4.10 -1.83 -4.52
N LEU A 52 -4.86 -2.47 -3.63
CA LEU A 52 -5.60 -1.81 -2.55
C LEU A 52 -5.07 -2.19 -1.17
N ALA A 53 -4.47 -3.37 -1.04
CA ALA A 53 -3.78 -3.79 0.17
C ALA A 53 -2.56 -4.63 -0.18
N LYS A 54 -1.54 -4.61 0.68
CA LYS A 54 -0.36 -5.44 0.49
C LYS A 54 0.25 -5.90 1.80
N ILE A 55 0.89 -7.07 1.75
CA ILE A 55 1.72 -7.60 2.83
C ILE A 55 3.16 -7.56 2.34
N ILE A 56 4.05 -7.07 3.19
CA ILE A 56 5.49 -7.14 3.01
C ILE A 56 6.04 -8.04 4.09
N GLU A 57 6.51 -9.22 3.68
CA GLU A 57 7.15 -10.20 4.54
C GLU A 57 8.67 -10.09 4.37
N THR A 58 9.38 -9.98 5.48
CA THR A 58 10.84 -9.99 5.56
C THR A 58 11.25 -11.09 6.52
N SER A 59 12.54 -11.42 6.59
CA SER A 59 13.05 -12.41 7.54
C SER A 59 12.80 -12.05 9.02
N LEU A 60 12.50 -10.78 9.33
CA LEU A 60 12.36 -10.27 10.70
C LEU A 60 10.93 -9.87 11.06
N SER A 61 10.11 -9.52 10.06
CA SER A 61 8.80 -8.93 10.33
C SER A 61 7.85 -9.10 9.15
N THR A 62 6.57 -9.15 9.48
CA THR A 62 5.46 -9.09 8.53
C THR A 62 4.70 -7.80 8.76
N LYS A 63 4.58 -6.99 7.70
CA LYS A 63 3.90 -5.70 7.74
C LYS A 63 2.68 -5.72 6.83
N PHE A 64 1.58 -5.17 7.32
CA PHE A 64 0.30 -5.12 6.63
C PHE A 64 0.02 -3.68 6.22
N PHE A 65 -0.34 -3.47 4.96
CA PHE A 65 -0.62 -2.15 4.42
C PHE A 65 -1.97 -2.13 3.72
N ILE A 66 -2.71 -1.04 3.93
CA ILE A 66 -3.95 -0.75 3.21
C ILE A 66 -3.88 0.62 2.56
N LYS A 67 -4.62 0.80 1.48
CA LYS A 67 -4.76 2.08 0.79
C LYS A 67 -5.70 2.98 1.59
N VAL A 68 -5.23 4.18 1.92
CA VAL A 68 -6.01 5.22 2.62
C VAL A 68 -6.02 6.50 1.79
N GLY A 69 -7.12 7.23 1.86
CA GLY A 69 -7.27 8.53 1.22
C GLY A 69 -6.54 9.66 1.96
N THR A 70 -6.61 10.86 1.40
CA THR A 70 -5.96 12.08 1.93
C THR A 70 -6.32 12.42 3.38
N TYR A 71 -7.55 12.12 3.80
CA TYR A 71 -8.05 12.38 5.16
C TYR A 71 -7.84 11.20 6.13
N GLY A 72 -7.04 10.20 5.75
CA GLY A 72 -6.77 9.03 6.58
C GLY A 72 -7.91 8.02 6.67
N ARG A 73 -8.99 8.20 5.89
CA ARG A 73 -10.07 7.23 5.72
C ARG A 73 -9.63 6.07 4.86
N ILE A 74 -10.18 4.88 5.10
CA ILE A 74 -9.83 3.70 4.31
C ILE A 74 -10.43 3.86 2.92
N TYR A 75 -9.62 3.60 1.89
CA TYR A 75 -10.06 3.81 0.50
C TYR A 75 -11.15 2.80 0.12
N ASN A 76 -12.27 3.29 -0.44
CA ASN A 76 -13.38 2.47 -0.90
C ASN A 76 -13.42 2.41 -2.44
N PRO A 77 -13.09 1.28 -3.08
CA PRO A 77 -13.08 1.14 -4.54
C PRO A 77 -14.48 0.94 -5.16
N ILE A 78 -15.55 0.74 -4.36
CA ILE A 78 -16.91 0.37 -4.85
C ILE A 78 -17.91 1.53 -4.68
N GLY A 79 -17.64 2.47 -3.78
CA GLY A 79 -18.56 3.55 -3.45
C GLY A 79 -18.82 4.52 -4.62
N MET A 80 -20.07 4.93 -4.78
CA MET A 80 -20.48 6.06 -5.65
C MET A 80 -19.78 7.37 -5.29
N TYR A 81 -19.33 7.50 -4.03
CA TYR A 81 -18.43 8.54 -3.56
C TYR A 81 -16.98 8.23 -3.92
N SER A 82 -16.74 7.72 -5.13
CA SER A 82 -15.48 8.00 -5.79
C SER A 82 -15.21 9.49 -5.61
N GLU A 83 -14.08 9.82 -5.03
CA GLU A 83 -13.56 11.16 -4.85
C GLU A 83 -13.27 11.84 -6.22
N GLY A 84 -14.10 11.60 -7.24
CA GLY A 84 -14.03 12.20 -8.57
C GLY A 84 -14.31 13.71 -8.60
N LYS A 85 -14.59 14.32 -7.44
CA LYS A 85 -14.53 15.78 -7.25
C LYS A 85 -13.20 16.24 -6.65
N GLU A 86 -12.50 15.42 -5.86
CA GLU A 86 -11.19 15.78 -5.29
C GLU A 86 -10.03 15.50 -6.27
N SER A 87 -10.17 14.50 -7.16
CA SER A 87 -9.12 14.11 -8.12
C SER A 87 -8.65 15.26 -9.02
N LYS A 88 -9.57 16.14 -9.44
CA LYS A 88 -9.24 17.33 -10.25
C LYS A 88 -8.56 18.45 -9.44
N PHE A 89 -8.81 18.53 -8.13
CA PHE A 89 -8.25 19.57 -7.28
C PHE A 89 -6.85 19.21 -6.78
N LEU A 90 -6.64 17.96 -6.36
CA LEU A 90 -5.36 17.49 -5.80
C LEU A 90 -4.26 17.34 -6.85
N ALA A 91 -4.61 16.96 -8.10
CA ALA A 91 -3.66 16.92 -9.22
C ALA A 91 -3.01 18.29 -9.48
N LYS A 92 -3.73 19.39 -9.20
CA LYS A 92 -3.22 20.77 -9.37
C LYS A 92 -2.19 21.17 -8.31
N ILE A 93 -2.13 20.44 -7.19
CA ILE A 93 -1.25 20.73 -6.03
C ILE A 93 -0.19 19.62 -5.86
N GLY A 94 -0.19 18.59 -6.72
CA GLY A 94 0.78 17.49 -6.68
C GLY A 94 0.66 16.58 -5.45
N LYS A 95 -0.49 16.59 -4.75
CA LYS A 95 -0.71 15.68 -3.61
C LYS A 95 -1.26 14.35 -4.09
N ASN A 96 -0.66 13.25 -3.63
CA ASN A 96 -1.15 11.91 -3.90
C ASN A 96 -2.56 11.74 -3.30
N GLU A 97 -3.50 11.28 -4.13
CA GLU A 97 -4.89 11.01 -3.75
C GLU A 97 -4.99 9.94 -2.65
N TRP A 98 -4.00 9.05 -2.60
CA TRP A 98 -3.95 7.95 -1.66
C TRP A 98 -2.52 7.60 -1.28
N VAL A 99 -2.38 6.93 -0.14
CA VAL A 99 -1.12 6.36 0.34
C VAL A 99 -1.35 4.97 0.93
N PHE A 100 -0.30 4.16 0.99
CA PHE A 100 -0.33 2.91 1.76
C PHE A 100 0.04 3.21 3.21
N LYS A 101 -0.89 2.93 4.13
CA LYS A 101 -0.69 3.06 5.57
C LYS A 101 -0.44 1.69 6.18
N GLU A 102 0.60 1.57 7.00
CA GLU A 102 0.85 0.37 7.81
C GLU A 102 -0.24 0.23 8.87
N VAL A 103 -0.81 -0.96 9.01
CA VAL A 103 -1.91 -1.27 9.93
C VAL A 103 -1.65 -2.59 10.65
N ASN A 104 -2.44 -2.86 11.69
CA ASN A 104 -2.43 -4.15 12.35
C ASN A 104 -3.09 -5.23 11.45
N LYS A 105 -2.93 -6.51 11.83
CA LYS A 105 -3.52 -7.64 11.09
C LYS A 105 -5.06 -7.63 11.11
N GLY A 106 -5.70 -7.22 12.20
CA GLY A 106 -7.16 -7.21 12.34
C GLY A 106 -7.83 -6.27 11.32
N ILE A 107 -7.38 -5.02 11.26
CA ILE A 107 -7.81 -4.01 10.28
C ILE A 107 -7.57 -4.53 8.86
N PHE A 108 -6.42 -5.13 8.62
CA PHE A 108 -6.07 -5.70 7.32
C PHE A 108 -7.03 -6.81 6.89
N ASP A 109 -7.30 -7.79 7.77
CA ASP A 109 -8.18 -8.92 7.49
C ASP A 109 -9.62 -8.45 7.21
N GLN A 110 -10.11 -7.46 7.98
CA GLN A 110 -11.41 -6.85 7.75
C GLN A 110 -11.47 -6.16 6.38
N TYR A 111 -10.43 -5.41 6.02
CA TYR A 111 -10.38 -4.75 4.72
C TYR A 111 -10.28 -5.73 3.55
N VAL A 112 -9.44 -6.76 3.62
CA VAL A 112 -9.38 -7.82 2.60
C VAL A 112 -10.72 -8.56 2.48
N THR A 113 -11.40 -8.81 3.61
CA THR A 113 -12.75 -9.40 3.58
C THR A 113 -13.76 -8.49 2.89
N PHE A 114 -13.68 -7.17 3.11
CA PHE A 114 -14.46 -6.21 2.35
C PHE A 114 -14.14 -6.28 0.85
N LEU A 115 -12.87 -6.34 0.45
CA LEU A 115 -12.48 -6.43 -0.96
C LEU A 115 -13.01 -7.71 -1.65
N ARG A 116 -13.04 -8.82 -0.91
CA ARG A 116 -13.59 -10.11 -1.36
C ARG A 116 -15.12 -10.09 -1.45
N THR A 117 -15.81 -9.62 -0.41
CA THR A 117 -17.27 -9.76 -0.27
C THR A 117 -18.06 -8.56 -0.77
N LYS A 118 -17.40 -7.41 -0.96
CA LYS A 118 -17.99 -6.10 -1.24
C LYS A 118 -18.97 -5.62 -0.16
N ASN A 119 -18.96 -6.24 1.03
CA ASN A 119 -19.84 -5.87 2.13
C ASN A 119 -19.24 -4.73 2.96
N ILE A 120 -19.89 -3.56 2.89
CA ILE A 120 -19.45 -2.30 3.51
C ILE A 120 -19.30 -2.37 5.05
N ALA A 121 -20.00 -3.30 5.71
CA ALA A 121 -19.91 -3.44 7.16
C ALA A 121 -18.48 -3.75 7.62
N TRP A 122 -17.73 -4.54 6.85
CA TRP A 122 -16.33 -4.85 7.11
C TRP A 122 -15.42 -3.62 6.99
N LEU A 123 -15.68 -2.75 6.01
CA LEU A 123 -14.96 -1.49 5.85
C LEU A 123 -15.21 -0.57 7.06
N ASN A 124 -16.47 -0.40 7.46
CA ASN A 124 -16.84 0.45 8.59
C ASN A 124 -16.23 -0.04 9.92
N ASN A 125 -16.15 -1.36 10.10
CA ASN A 125 -15.47 -1.93 11.27
C ASN A 125 -13.97 -1.65 11.25
N ALA A 126 -13.34 -1.79 10.08
CA ALA A 126 -11.90 -1.53 9.92
C ALA A 126 -11.59 -0.04 10.17
N GLU A 127 -12.45 0.86 9.70
CA GLU A 127 -12.33 2.29 9.96
C GLU A 127 -12.48 2.63 11.45
N ARG A 128 -13.42 1.99 12.15
CA ARG A 128 -13.60 2.19 13.60
C ARG A 128 -12.35 1.77 14.39
N GLU A 129 -11.71 0.68 14.00
CA GLU A 129 -10.50 0.17 14.66
C GLU A 129 -9.24 0.98 14.30
N LEU A 130 -9.25 1.69 13.17
CA LEU A 130 -8.13 2.54 12.74
C LEU A 130 -8.04 3.88 13.50
N LEU A 131 -9.13 4.33 14.13
CA LEU A 131 -9.23 5.56 14.93
C LEU A 131 -8.60 5.39 16.31
#